data_AF-A0A537CBL6-F1
#
_entry.id   AF-A0A537CBL6-F1
#
_cell.length_a   1.000
_cell.length_b   1.000
_cell.length_c   1.000
_cell.angle_alpha   90.00
_cell.angle_beta   90.00
_cell.angle_gamma   90.00
#
_symmetry.space_group_name_H-M   'P 1'
#
loop_
_entity.id
_entity.type
_entity.pdbx_description
1 polymer ?
#
loop_
_entity_poly.entity_id
_entity_poly.type
_entity_poly.pdbx_seq_one_letter_code
_entity_poly.pdbx_strand_id
1 'polypeptide(L)'
;MNRKKQWIGASILLATFVLALPTLTPHVSAGPVTEKCVGCGITMLSPGSNGALNNQSTVGPTFLVSFAVKNFSFVQPGTFKDVNITNSQGLQEGHIHVFVDGVYNEIWTSSNGIPLTLNSGSHTIKLELVSDFHLPFSPDVSASTTVTVANGADTLQSTAMNAQNYSLGALIVAVIALILVAYVAFKPKPKTT
;
A
#
# COMPACT_ATOMS: atom_id res chain seq x y z
N MET A 1 -66.42 54.28 6.26
CA MET A 1 -64.97 54.28 5.94
C MET A 1 -64.31 53.15 6.75
N ASN A 2 -63.99 52.02 6.09
CA ASN A 2 -64.03 50.69 6.72
C ASN A 2 -62.62 50.13 7.05
N ARG A 3 -62.34 49.96 8.35
CA ARG A 3 -61.07 49.53 8.97
C ARG A 3 -60.77 48.02 8.86
N LYS A 4 -60.80 47.43 7.66
CA LYS A 4 -60.65 45.95 7.52
C LYS A 4 -59.57 45.44 6.56
N LYS A 5 -58.59 46.25 6.13
CA LYS A 5 -57.58 45.83 5.13
C LYS A 5 -56.11 45.88 5.53
N GLN A 6 -55.77 46.13 6.80
CA GLN A 6 -54.36 46.34 7.21
C GLN A 6 -53.70 45.19 7.98
N TRP A 7 -54.38 44.07 8.22
CA TRP A 7 -53.88 43.01 9.12
C TRP A 7 -53.35 41.74 8.42
N ILE A 8 -53.11 41.77 7.11
CA ILE A 8 -52.60 40.60 6.37
C ILE A 8 -51.18 40.84 5.82
N GLY A 9 -50.75 42.10 5.65
CA GLY A 9 -49.41 42.42 5.11
C GLY A 9 -48.25 42.25 6.09
N ALA A 10 -48.51 42.31 7.40
CA ALA A 10 -47.44 42.32 8.40
C ALA A 10 -46.93 40.92 8.78
N SER A 11 -47.72 39.86 8.55
CA SER A 11 -47.36 38.50 8.96
C SER A 11 -46.48 37.76 7.96
N ILE A 12 -46.46 38.17 6.68
CA ILE A 12 -45.69 37.48 5.64
C ILE A 12 -44.22 37.95 5.63
N LEU A 13 -43.94 39.21 5.97
CA LEU A 13 -42.55 39.71 6.07
C LEU A 13 -41.80 39.16 7.29
N LEU A 14 -42.51 38.73 8.35
CA LEU A 14 -41.88 38.15 9.53
C LEU A 14 -41.58 36.64 9.38
N ALA A 15 -42.29 35.95 8.48
CA ALA A 15 -42.06 34.52 8.20
C ALA A 15 -40.90 34.28 7.23
N THR A 16 -40.58 35.23 6.34
CA THR A 16 -39.45 35.09 5.39
C THR A 16 -38.09 35.45 5.99
N PHE A 17 -38.05 36.11 7.15
CA PHE A 17 -36.78 36.50 7.79
C PHE A 17 -36.20 35.42 8.74
N VAL A 18 -36.93 34.33 9.00
CA VAL A 18 -36.45 33.24 9.88
C VAL A 18 -35.70 32.14 9.11
N LEU A 19 -35.82 32.08 7.78
CA LEU A 19 -35.16 31.05 6.95
C LEU A 19 -33.84 31.49 6.31
N ALA A 20 -33.41 32.74 6.54
CA ALA A 20 -32.17 33.29 6.00
C ALA A 20 -31.19 33.73 7.10
N LEU A 21 -31.29 33.15 8.30
CA LEU A 21 -30.16 33.15 9.22
C LEU A 21 -29.13 32.17 8.61
N PRO A 22 -27.97 32.63 8.10
CA PRO A 22 -26.88 31.70 7.90
C PRO A 22 -26.69 31.02 9.24
N THR A 23 -26.81 29.69 9.26
CA THR A 23 -26.53 28.90 10.45
C THR A 23 -25.07 29.15 10.80
N LEU A 24 -24.84 30.15 11.65
CA LEU A 24 -23.64 30.32 12.44
C LEU A 24 -23.64 29.25 13.54
N THR A 25 -24.01 28.01 13.18
CA THR A 25 -23.53 26.86 13.94
C THR A 25 -22.03 27.01 13.88
N PRO A 26 -21.34 27.22 15.02
CA PRO A 26 -19.90 27.11 15.02
C PRO A 26 -19.62 25.68 14.56
N HIS A 27 -19.28 25.53 13.28
CA HIS A 27 -18.49 24.40 12.86
C HIS A 27 -17.19 24.61 13.60
N VAL A 28 -17.07 23.97 14.76
CA VAL A 28 -15.77 23.70 15.34
C VAL A 28 -15.10 22.83 14.30
N SER A 29 -14.44 23.46 13.33
CA SER A 29 -13.37 22.82 12.60
C SER A 29 -12.31 22.60 13.66
N ALA A 30 -12.41 21.48 14.37
CA ALA A 30 -11.27 20.97 15.09
C ALA A 30 -10.18 20.90 14.02
N GLY A 31 -9.20 21.80 14.12
CA GLY A 31 -7.95 21.61 13.40
C GLY A 31 -7.44 20.20 13.71
N PRO A 32 -6.61 19.58 12.84
CA PRO A 32 -6.20 18.20 13.02
C PRO A 32 -5.69 18.03 14.45
N VAL A 33 -6.46 17.31 15.27
CA VAL A 33 -6.07 16.93 16.62
C VAL A 33 -5.01 15.86 16.41
N THR A 34 -3.76 16.29 16.24
CA THR A 34 -2.65 15.37 16.08
C THR A 34 -2.25 14.85 17.44
N GLU A 35 -2.31 13.53 17.60
CA GLU A 35 -1.84 12.86 18.81
C GLU A 35 -0.31 12.72 18.79
N LYS A 36 0.31 12.61 19.96
CA LYS A 36 1.77 12.43 20.05
C LYS A 36 2.09 10.97 20.36
N CYS A 37 2.76 10.29 19.44
CA CYS A 37 3.25 8.92 19.64
C CYS A 37 4.72 8.95 20.10
N VAL A 38 4.98 8.85 21.40
CA VAL A 38 6.35 8.93 21.94
C VAL A 38 7.12 7.63 21.65
N GLY A 39 8.18 7.72 20.84
CA GLY A 39 9.08 6.59 20.57
C GLY A 39 8.49 5.51 19.67
N CYS A 40 7.31 5.76 19.10
CA CYS A 40 6.70 4.89 18.12
C CYS A 40 7.49 4.88 16.82
N GLY A 41 7.38 3.78 16.09
CA GLY A 41 8.01 3.67 14.77
C GLY A 41 7.35 2.57 13.96
N ILE A 42 7.40 2.76 12.64
CA ILE A 42 7.06 1.74 11.67
C ILE A 42 8.18 1.67 10.64
N THR A 43 8.54 0.46 10.21
CA THR A 43 9.55 0.23 9.19
C THR A 43 9.05 -0.80 8.19
N MET A 44 9.22 -0.50 6.90
CA MET A 44 8.98 -1.44 5.81
C MET A 44 10.09 -2.49 5.77
N LEU A 45 9.74 -3.76 5.90
CA LEU A 45 10.70 -4.88 5.83
C LEU A 45 10.80 -5.41 4.40
N SER A 46 9.67 -5.52 3.70
CA SER A 46 9.59 -5.97 2.31
C SER A 46 8.22 -5.65 1.72
N PRO A 47 8.07 -5.60 0.39
CA PRO A 47 9.10 -5.50 -0.64
C PRO A 47 9.49 -4.02 -0.89
N GLY A 48 10.27 -3.78 -1.94
CA GLY A 48 10.49 -2.45 -2.50
C GLY A 48 11.79 -1.77 -2.08
N SER A 49 12.06 -0.62 -2.73
CA SER A 49 13.34 0.11 -2.72
C SER A 49 13.94 0.41 -1.32
N ASN A 50 13.08 0.43 -0.30
CA ASN A 50 13.41 0.79 1.07
C ASN A 50 13.21 -0.37 2.06
N GLY A 51 12.93 -1.58 1.56
CA GLY A 51 12.70 -2.76 2.39
C GLY A 51 13.96 -3.20 3.13
N ALA A 52 13.91 -3.21 4.46
CA ALA A 52 15.07 -3.55 5.30
C ALA A 52 15.51 -5.02 5.21
N LEU A 53 14.59 -5.94 4.86
CA LEU A 53 14.88 -7.38 4.72
C LEU A 53 14.90 -7.83 3.25
N ASN A 54 14.06 -7.24 2.40
CA ASN A 54 14.03 -7.53 0.98
C ASN A 54 13.80 -6.25 0.17
N ASN A 55 14.84 -5.83 -0.56
CA ASN A 55 14.84 -4.64 -1.42
C ASN A 55 14.40 -4.95 -2.88
N GLN A 56 13.72 -6.08 -3.09
CA GLN A 56 13.20 -6.43 -4.40
C GLN A 56 12.12 -5.42 -4.78
N SER A 57 12.44 -4.60 -5.78
CA SER A 57 11.54 -3.57 -6.28
C SER A 57 10.51 -4.12 -7.26
N THR A 58 10.71 -5.29 -7.86
CA THR A 58 9.75 -5.88 -8.80
C THR A 58 8.97 -7.03 -8.18
N VAL A 59 7.63 -6.97 -8.19
CA VAL A 59 6.76 -7.98 -7.55
C VAL A 59 5.71 -8.51 -8.51
N GLY A 60 5.08 -9.63 -8.16
CA GLY A 60 3.89 -10.13 -8.87
C GLY A 60 2.64 -9.29 -8.57
N PRO A 61 1.52 -9.55 -9.26
CA PRO A 61 0.27 -8.80 -9.09
C PRO A 61 -0.32 -8.91 -7.68
N THR A 62 -0.05 -10.00 -6.98
CA THR A 62 -0.39 -10.18 -5.56
C THR A 62 0.89 -10.41 -4.76
N PHE A 63 1.07 -9.65 -3.68
CA PHE A 63 2.25 -9.73 -2.83
C PHE A 63 1.91 -9.32 -1.39
N LEU A 64 2.81 -9.67 -0.45
CA LEU A 64 2.68 -9.28 0.96
C LEU A 64 3.63 -8.13 1.28
N VAL A 65 3.10 -7.07 1.88
CA VAL A 65 3.89 -6.01 2.51
C VAL A 65 4.15 -6.39 3.96
N SER A 66 5.40 -6.66 4.28
CA SER A 66 5.86 -6.95 5.64
C SER A 66 6.42 -5.69 6.28
N PHE A 67 6.09 -5.47 7.55
CA PHE A 67 6.52 -4.31 8.31
C PHE A 67 6.84 -4.71 9.75
N ALA A 68 7.55 -3.84 10.45
CA ALA A 68 7.74 -3.91 11.90
C ALA A 68 7.23 -2.63 12.54
N VAL A 69 6.58 -2.76 13.69
CA VAL A 69 6.18 -1.63 14.54
C VAL A 69 6.91 -1.66 15.87
N LYS A 70 7.12 -0.48 16.43
CA LYS A 70 7.73 -0.27 17.74
C LYS A 70 6.81 0.59 18.59
N ASN A 71 6.69 0.24 19.87
CA ASN A 71 5.95 0.99 20.89
C ASN A 71 4.48 1.28 20.51
N PHE A 72 3.84 0.33 19.81
CA PHE A 72 2.50 0.49 19.24
C PHE A 72 1.71 -0.81 19.39
N SER A 73 0.43 -0.70 19.73
CA SER A 73 -0.50 -1.81 19.91
C SER A 73 -1.62 -1.70 18.89
N PHE A 74 -1.83 -2.76 18.10
CA PHE A 74 -2.90 -2.78 17.12
C PHE A 74 -4.24 -3.04 17.79
N VAL A 75 -5.21 -2.19 17.49
CA VAL A 75 -6.62 -2.30 17.90
C VAL A 75 -7.53 -2.08 16.68
N GLN A 76 -8.77 -2.55 16.79
CA GLN A 76 -9.75 -2.41 15.71
C GLN A 76 -10.63 -1.18 15.96
N PRO A 77 -10.69 -0.24 15.00
CA PRO A 77 -11.43 1.00 15.21
C PRO A 77 -12.95 0.78 15.29
N GLY A 78 -13.60 1.50 16.19
CA GLY A 78 -15.06 1.52 16.31
C GLY A 78 -15.63 0.61 17.39
N THR A 79 -14.78 0.03 18.24
CA THR A 79 -15.25 -0.60 19.47
C THR A 79 -15.62 0.51 20.46
N PHE A 80 -16.91 0.71 20.74
CA PHE A 80 -17.49 1.79 21.56
C PHE A 80 -16.97 1.91 23.02
N LYS A 81 -16.01 1.07 23.42
CA LYS A 81 -15.32 1.12 24.71
C LYS A 81 -13.87 1.58 24.60
N ASP A 82 -13.28 1.60 23.40
CA ASP A 82 -11.95 2.14 23.15
C ASP A 82 -12.07 3.65 22.96
N VAL A 83 -12.05 4.36 24.08
CA VAL A 83 -11.84 5.81 24.11
C VAL A 83 -10.39 6.16 24.46
N ASN A 84 -9.54 5.13 24.57
CA ASN A 84 -8.21 5.26 25.08
C ASN A 84 -7.21 5.24 23.92
N ILE A 85 -6.26 6.16 23.97
CA ILE A 85 -5.19 6.26 22.98
C ILE A 85 -3.94 5.51 23.44
N THR A 86 -3.94 5.00 24.68
CA THR A 86 -2.79 4.34 25.28
C THR A 86 -3.25 3.21 26.16
N ASN A 87 -2.73 2.01 25.93
CA ASN A 87 -3.14 0.83 26.69
C ASN A 87 -2.63 0.85 28.14
N SER A 88 -3.03 -0.15 28.93
CA SER A 88 -2.61 -0.29 30.34
C SER A 88 -1.09 -0.50 30.54
N GLN A 89 -0.34 -0.77 29.47
CA GLN A 89 1.12 -0.89 29.46
C GLN A 89 1.83 0.41 29.04
N GLY A 90 1.08 1.49 28.76
CA GLY A 90 1.64 2.75 28.29
C GLY A 90 2.01 2.76 26.80
N LEU A 91 1.59 1.77 26.02
CA LEU A 91 1.80 1.73 24.57
C LEU A 91 0.68 2.47 23.84
N GLN A 92 1.00 3.20 22.78
CA GLN A 92 -0.01 3.84 21.95
C GLN A 92 -0.88 2.78 21.25
N GLU A 93 -2.18 3.02 21.22
CA GLU A 93 -3.15 2.19 20.53
C GLU A 93 -3.58 2.83 19.20
N GLY A 94 -3.81 1.98 18.19
CA GLY A 94 -4.47 2.35 16.94
C GLY A 94 -4.25 1.32 15.84
N HIS A 95 -4.13 1.80 14.60
CA HIS A 95 -4.06 0.97 13.40
C HIS A 95 -3.22 1.61 12.30
N ILE A 96 -3.04 0.90 11.19
CA ILE A 96 -2.36 1.41 10.00
C ILE A 96 -3.41 1.90 9.00
N HIS A 97 -3.21 3.09 8.46
CA HIS A 97 -3.79 3.48 7.17
C HIS A 97 -2.81 3.09 6.06
N VAL A 98 -3.30 2.29 5.12
CA VAL A 98 -2.55 1.86 3.95
C VAL A 98 -2.92 2.79 2.79
N PHE A 99 -1.91 3.41 2.18
CA PHE A 99 -2.06 4.24 1.00
C PHE A 99 -1.29 3.63 -0.17
N VAL A 100 -1.92 3.64 -1.34
CA VAL A 100 -1.30 3.26 -2.62
C VAL A 100 -1.38 4.47 -3.54
N ASP A 101 -0.24 4.94 -4.02
CA ASP A 101 -0.10 6.12 -4.89
C ASP A 101 -0.75 7.38 -4.29
N GLY A 102 -0.67 7.52 -2.96
CA GLY A 102 -1.27 8.61 -2.20
C GLY A 102 -2.78 8.49 -1.99
N VAL A 103 -3.42 7.44 -2.51
CA VAL A 103 -4.85 7.16 -2.32
C VAL A 103 -5.03 6.19 -1.17
N TYR A 104 -5.95 6.50 -0.27
CA TYR A 104 -6.32 5.60 0.82
C TYR A 104 -6.85 4.28 0.26
N ASN A 105 -6.28 3.17 0.74
CA ASN A 105 -6.60 1.83 0.28
C ASN A 105 -7.41 1.07 1.33
N GLU A 106 -6.86 0.91 2.55
CA GLU A 106 -7.52 0.15 3.62
C GLU A 106 -6.99 0.50 5.02
N ILE A 107 -7.68 -0.02 6.04
CA ILE A 107 -7.21 -0.09 7.43
C ILE A 107 -6.62 -1.46 7.68
N TRP A 108 -5.48 -1.49 8.37
CA TRP A 108 -4.87 -2.74 8.83
C TRP A 108 -4.62 -2.74 10.35
N THR A 109 -5.08 -3.80 11.03
CA THR A 109 -5.12 -3.89 12.50
C THR A 109 -4.41 -5.14 13.03
N SER A 110 -3.50 -5.71 12.24
CA SER A 110 -2.76 -6.94 12.58
C SER A 110 -1.27 -6.70 12.45
N SER A 111 -0.46 -7.46 13.20
CA SER A 111 0.99 -7.51 13.00
C SER A 111 1.42 -8.38 11.82
N ASN A 112 0.47 -9.10 11.19
CA ASN A 112 0.73 -9.87 9.98
C ASN A 112 1.01 -8.95 8.78
N GLY A 113 1.67 -9.48 7.75
CA GLY A 113 1.88 -8.76 6.50
C GLY A 113 0.57 -8.42 5.79
N ILE A 114 0.53 -7.26 5.15
CA ILE A 114 -0.63 -6.74 4.42
C ILE A 114 -0.64 -7.33 3.00
N PRO A 115 -1.67 -8.12 2.62
CA PRO A 115 -1.80 -8.61 1.26
C PRO A 115 -2.31 -7.49 0.36
N LEU A 116 -1.53 -7.14 -0.67
CA LEU A 116 -1.94 -6.20 -1.71
C LEU A 116 -2.07 -6.90 -3.05
N THR A 117 -3.10 -6.51 -3.80
CA THR A 117 -3.28 -6.85 -5.20
C THR A 117 -3.35 -5.57 -6.02
N LEU A 118 -2.37 -5.36 -6.88
CA LEU A 118 -2.21 -4.15 -7.68
C LEU A 118 -2.11 -4.50 -9.16
N ASN A 119 -2.50 -3.54 -10.01
CA ASN A 119 -2.28 -3.66 -11.44
C ASN A 119 -0.79 -3.55 -11.77
N SER A 120 -0.41 -3.89 -12.99
CA SER A 120 0.96 -3.71 -13.44
C SER A 120 1.33 -2.22 -13.52
N GLY A 121 2.60 -1.93 -13.21
CA GLY A 121 3.11 -0.56 -13.16
C GLY A 121 3.89 -0.26 -11.89
N SER A 122 4.39 0.96 -11.79
CA SER A 122 5.07 1.43 -10.58
C SER A 122 4.05 1.98 -9.58
N HIS A 123 4.18 1.57 -8.33
CA HIS A 123 3.33 1.97 -7.23
C HIS A 123 4.15 2.39 -6.01
N THR A 124 3.72 3.47 -5.36
CA THR A 124 4.24 3.87 -4.05
C THR A 124 3.28 3.44 -2.96
N ILE A 125 3.77 2.64 -2.02
CA ILE A 125 2.99 2.17 -0.86
C ILE A 125 3.46 2.95 0.35
N LYS A 126 2.53 3.62 1.03
CA LYS A 126 2.77 4.29 2.32
C LYS A 126 1.93 3.59 3.39
N LEU A 127 2.57 3.25 4.49
CA LEU A 127 1.92 2.81 5.72
C LEU A 127 2.03 3.93 6.74
N GLU A 128 0.91 4.37 7.30
CA GLU A 128 0.84 5.42 8.31
C GLU A 128 0.22 4.88 9.58
N LEU A 129 0.89 5.02 10.72
CA LEU A 129 0.28 4.74 12.02
C LEU A 129 -0.67 5.88 12.37
N VAL A 130 -1.88 5.52 12.77
CA VAL A 130 -2.90 6.45 13.24
C VAL A 130 -3.43 5.97 14.58
N SER A 131 -3.98 6.89 15.38
CA SER A 131 -4.68 6.51 16.60
C SER A 131 -5.98 5.76 16.29
N ASP A 132 -6.58 5.14 17.31
CA ASP A 132 -7.86 4.45 17.18
C ASP A 132 -8.99 5.37 16.66
N PHE A 133 -8.87 6.69 16.89
CA PHE A 133 -9.76 7.70 16.33
C PHE A 133 -9.44 8.11 14.88
N HIS A 134 -8.58 7.36 14.19
CA HIS A 134 -8.07 7.67 12.85
C HIS A 134 -7.33 9.02 12.79
N LEU A 135 -6.77 9.47 13.91
CA LEU A 135 -6.02 10.72 13.96
C LEU A 135 -4.54 10.45 13.64
N PRO A 136 -3.93 11.23 12.73
CA PRO A 136 -2.51 11.10 12.46
C PRO A 136 -1.68 11.55 13.67
N PHE A 137 -0.53 10.92 13.85
CA PHE A 137 0.42 11.34 14.88
C PHE A 137 1.25 12.57 14.46
N SER A 138 1.76 13.32 15.44
CA SER A 138 2.73 14.40 15.24
C SER A 138 3.97 14.19 16.12
N PRO A 139 5.16 14.01 15.52
CA PRO A 139 5.42 13.96 14.07
C PRO A 139 4.75 12.74 13.40
N ASP A 140 4.59 12.79 12.08
CA ASP A 140 4.07 11.67 11.30
C ASP A 140 4.90 10.41 11.55
N VAL A 141 4.22 9.28 11.77
CA VAL A 141 4.84 7.97 11.98
C VAL A 141 4.44 7.10 10.81
N SER A 142 5.19 7.24 9.71
CA SER A 142 4.92 6.52 8.48
C SER A 142 6.17 5.90 7.87
N ALA A 143 5.96 4.90 7.02
CA ALA A 143 7.00 4.29 6.20
C ALA A 143 6.50 4.14 4.76
N SER A 144 7.40 4.33 3.79
CA SER A 144 7.06 4.29 2.38
C SER A 144 8.06 3.45 1.59
N THR A 145 7.57 2.70 0.61
CA THR A 145 8.39 1.97 -0.36
C THR A 145 7.85 2.16 -1.77
N THR A 146 8.70 1.94 -2.76
CA THR A 146 8.26 1.87 -4.16
C THR A 146 8.44 0.44 -4.68
N VAL A 147 7.43 -0.03 -5.42
CA VAL A 147 7.45 -1.30 -6.13
C VAL A 147 7.06 -1.11 -7.59
N THR A 148 7.44 -2.07 -8.42
CA THR A 148 7.03 -2.23 -9.81
C THR A 148 6.35 -3.57 -9.91
N VAL A 149 5.05 -3.57 -10.16
CA VAL A 149 4.27 -4.79 -10.38
C VAL A 149 4.50 -5.22 -11.82
N ALA A 150 5.05 -6.42 -12.00
CA ALA A 150 5.33 -6.96 -13.32
C ALA A 150 4.03 -7.18 -14.10
N ASN A 151 4.06 -6.93 -15.42
CA ASN A 151 2.98 -7.39 -16.28
C ASN A 151 2.98 -8.92 -16.27
N GLY A 152 1.81 -9.55 -16.26
CA GLY A 152 1.71 -11.01 -16.45
C GLY A 152 2.44 -11.48 -17.73
N ALA A 153 2.49 -10.63 -18.77
CA ALA A 153 3.27 -10.85 -19.98
C ALA A 153 4.79 -10.89 -19.76
N ASP A 154 5.34 -10.12 -18.81
CA ASP A 154 6.78 -10.11 -18.52
C ASP A 154 7.24 -11.44 -17.88
N THR A 155 6.37 -12.07 -17.09
CA THR A 155 6.64 -13.42 -16.56
C THR A 155 6.67 -14.47 -17.65
N LEU A 156 5.79 -14.37 -18.66
CA LEU A 156 5.79 -15.24 -19.84
C LEU A 156 7.01 -15.01 -20.72
N GLN A 157 7.41 -13.74 -20.91
CA GLN A 157 8.60 -13.37 -21.67
C GLN A 157 9.87 -13.89 -21.00
N SER A 158 9.97 -13.80 -19.67
CA SER A 158 11.07 -14.38 -18.87
C SER A 158 11.18 -15.91 -19.07
N THR A 159 10.07 -16.64 -19.00
CA THR A 159 10.06 -18.09 -19.28
C THR A 159 10.39 -18.41 -20.74
N ALA A 160 9.92 -17.60 -21.70
CA ALA A 160 10.23 -17.78 -23.12
C ALA A 160 11.71 -17.48 -23.44
N MET A 161 12.30 -16.46 -22.81
CA MET A 161 13.73 -16.13 -22.94
C MET A 161 14.61 -17.25 -22.37
N ASN A 162 14.24 -17.83 -21.23
CA ASN A 162 14.94 -18.99 -20.68
C ASN A 162 14.83 -20.20 -21.62
N ALA A 163 13.67 -20.47 -22.21
CA ALA A 163 13.50 -21.54 -23.20
C ALA A 163 14.37 -21.35 -24.45
N GLN A 164 14.55 -20.12 -24.93
CA GLN A 164 15.47 -19.80 -26.04
C GLN A 164 16.93 -20.06 -25.66
N ASN A 165 17.33 -19.72 -24.42
CA ASN A 165 18.69 -19.99 -23.93
C ASN A 165 18.98 -21.49 -23.78
N TYR A 166 18.02 -22.27 -23.27
CA TYR A 166 18.15 -23.73 -23.23
C TYR A 166 18.20 -24.36 -24.63
N SER A 167 17.45 -23.81 -25.60
CA SER A 167 17.50 -24.26 -27.00
C SER A 167 18.86 -23.99 -27.64
N LEU A 168 19.50 -22.86 -27.34
CA LEU A 168 20.83 -22.54 -27.88
C LEU A 168 21.93 -23.39 -27.23
N GLY A 169 21.86 -23.59 -25.90
CA GLY A 169 22.76 -24.49 -25.19
C GLY A 169 22.65 -25.95 -25.68
N ALA A 170 21.42 -26.43 -25.91
CA ALA A 170 21.18 -27.76 -26.48
C ALA A 170 21.70 -27.89 -27.91
N LEU A 171 21.54 -26.85 -28.74
CA LEU A 171 22.08 -26.82 -30.10
C LEU A 171 23.62 -26.91 -30.09
N ILE A 172 24.29 -26.14 -29.25
CA ILE A 172 25.76 -26.16 -29.12
C ILE A 172 26.25 -27.54 -28.70
N VAL A 173 25.62 -28.15 -27.69
CA VAL A 173 25.98 -29.51 -27.24
C VAL A 173 25.75 -30.55 -28.33
N ALA A 174 24.63 -30.47 -29.06
CA ALA A 174 24.32 -31.38 -30.16
C ALA A 174 25.33 -31.28 -31.32
N VAL A 175 25.74 -30.06 -31.69
CA VAL A 175 26.75 -29.84 -32.74
C VAL A 175 28.12 -30.38 -32.32
N ILE A 176 28.55 -30.11 -31.08
CA ILE A 176 29.82 -30.66 -30.56
C ILE A 176 29.79 -32.18 -30.56
N ALA A 177 28.69 -32.79 -30.11
CA ALA A 177 28.53 -34.25 -30.12
C ALA A 177 28.64 -34.84 -31.54
N LEU A 178 28.00 -34.21 -32.54
CA LEU A 178 28.10 -34.64 -33.94
C LEU A 178 29.53 -34.55 -34.47
N ILE A 179 30.24 -33.46 -34.18
CA ILE A 179 31.64 -33.28 -34.59
C ILE A 179 32.52 -34.36 -33.96
N LEU A 180 32.34 -34.65 -32.67
CA LEU A 180 33.11 -35.68 -31.97
C LEU A 180 32.84 -37.08 -32.53
N VAL A 181 31.57 -37.41 -32.80
CA VAL A 181 31.20 -38.70 -33.42
C VAL A 181 31.83 -38.83 -34.80
N ALA A 182 31.76 -37.78 -35.64
CA ALA A 182 32.41 -37.77 -36.94
C ALA A 182 33.93 -37.92 -36.81
N TYR A 183 34.57 -37.20 -35.90
CA TYR A 183 36.01 -37.29 -35.66
C TYR A 183 36.45 -38.70 -35.24
N VAL A 184 35.68 -39.37 -34.38
CA VAL A 184 35.96 -40.75 -33.97
C VAL A 184 35.72 -41.73 -35.13
N ALA A 185 34.66 -41.56 -35.90
CA ALA A 185 34.33 -42.42 -37.03
C ALA A 185 35.34 -42.31 -38.18
N PHE A 186 35.86 -41.12 -38.44
CA PHE A 186 36.80 -40.83 -39.52
C PHE A 186 38.26 -40.76 -39.07
N LYS A 187 38.60 -41.23 -37.87
CA LYS A 187 39.97 -41.25 -37.39
C LYS A 187 40.85 -42.08 -38.34
N PRO A 188 41.89 -41.51 -38.96
CA PRO A 188 42.74 -42.24 -39.87
C PRO A 188 43.48 -43.36 -39.12
N LYS A 189 43.43 -44.59 -39.64
CA LYS A 189 44.15 -45.72 -39.04
C LYS A 189 45.65 -45.47 -39.16
N PRO A 190 46.45 -45.77 -38.11
CA PRO A 190 47.89 -45.63 -38.17
C PRO A 190 48.45 -46.52 -39.29
N LYS A 191 49.35 -45.97 -40.11
CA LYS A 191 50.02 -46.73 -41.15
C LYS A 191 50.96 -47.73 -40.47
N THR A 192 50.60 -49.01 -40.52
CA THR A 192 51.48 -50.11 -40.13
C THR A 192 52.71 -50.07 -41.04
N THR A 193 53.88 -49.84 -40.45
CA THR A 193 55.19 -50.05 -41.09
C THR A 193 55.89 -51.18 -40.34
#